data_AF-A0A512NH19-F1
#
_entry.id   AF-A0A512NH19-F1
#
_cell.length_a   1.000
_cell.length_b   1.000
_cell.length_c   1.000
_cell.angle_alpha   90.00
_cell.angle_beta   90.00
_cell.angle_gamma   90.00
#
_symmetry.space_group_name_H-M   'P 1'
#
loop_
_entity.id
_entity.type
_entity.pdbx_description
1 polymer ?
#
loop_
_entity_poly.entity_id
_entity_poly.type
_entity_poly.pdbx_seq_one_letter_code
_entity_poly.pdbx_strand_id
1 'polypeptide(L)'
;MTRSLTTLSLCLVGMTLAPAVLAQAKSSVDVAATQGSPEFRDPKTGQVWTPETVGQDGRPIGPEDAAFDPRAQAATMQQVLQKATARPVGSVPITAGPTVPIVVMENPTLRAIPGQRWQVVMYLNNNSGNTINPVVDCNFTNAGKPVTNTRAQVTPMGPGVRAGIAVMGPRTNFFVDKAACTVASP
;
A
#
# COMPACT_ATOMS: atom_id res chain seq x y z
N MET A 1 69.63 -20.14 45.53
CA MET A 1 68.18 -20.12 45.78
C MET A 1 67.71 -18.68 45.74
N THR A 2 67.06 -18.25 44.64
CA THR A 2 65.97 -17.25 44.55
C THR A 2 65.67 -17.01 43.08
N ARG A 3 64.55 -17.54 42.59
CA ARG A 3 63.96 -17.26 41.27
C ARG A 3 62.94 -16.14 41.46
N SER A 4 63.01 -15.07 40.66
CA SER A 4 61.99 -14.02 40.65
C SER A 4 61.16 -14.11 39.36
N LEU A 5 59.84 -14.04 39.55
CA LEU A 5 58.76 -14.35 38.60
C LEU A 5 58.59 -13.25 37.53
N THR A 6 58.39 -13.67 36.28
CA THR A 6 57.87 -12.82 35.21
C THR A 6 56.35 -13.03 35.10
N THR A 7 55.57 -12.01 35.45
CA THR A 7 54.10 -12.02 35.38
C THR A 7 53.65 -11.66 33.96
N LEU A 8 53.01 -12.60 33.26
CA LEU A 8 52.34 -12.37 31.97
C LEU A 8 50.84 -12.19 32.21
N SER A 9 50.36 -10.96 31.98
CA SER A 9 48.94 -10.59 32.07
C SER A 9 48.26 -10.90 30.73
N LEU A 10 47.31 -11.85 30.70
CA LEU A 10 46.45 -12.12 29.55
C LEU A 10 45.16 -11.30 29.67
N CYS A 11 44.97 -10.31 28.81
CA CYS A 11 43.69 -9.66 28.57
C CYS A 11 42.81 -10.56 27.68
N LEU A 12 41.82 -11.25 28.26
CA LEU A 12 40.71 -11.83 27.51
C LEU A 12 39.69 -10.72 27.18
N VAL A 13 39.64 -10.30 25.92
CA VAL A 13 38.52 -9.49 25.40
C VAL A 13 37.39 -10.44 25.03
N GLY A 14 36.33 -10.45 25.83
CA GLY A 14 35.09 -11.18 25.54
C GLY A 14 34.36 -10.53 24.36
N MET A 15 34.26 -11.23 23.24
CA MET A 15 33.37 -10.86 22.15
C MET A 15 31.94 -11.29 22.51
N THR A 16 31.09 -10.32 22.79
CA THR A 16 29.64 -10.51 22.95
C THR A 16 29.01 -10.62 21.56
N LEU A 17 28.65 -11.83 21.14
CA LEU A 17 27.82 -12.04 19.95
C LEU A 17 26.37 -11.66 20.29
N ALA A 18 25.90 -10.52 19.78
CA ALA A 18 24.49 -10.18 19.78
C ALA A 18 23.73 -11.13 18.83
N PRO A 19 22.57 -11.70 19.23
CA PRO A 19 21.77 -12.52 18.32
C PRO A 19 21.15 -11.62 17.24
N ALA A 20 21.44 -11.92 15.98
CA ALA A 20 20.72 -11.37 14.84
C ALA A 20 19.29 -11.95 14.85
N VAL A 21 18.33 -11.16 15.33
CA VAL A 21 16.90 -11.41 15.05
C VAL A 21 16.74 -11.31 13.54
N LEU A 22 16.57 -12.45 12.87
CA LEU A 22 16.24 -12.51 11.45
C LEU A 22 14.90 -11.80 11.25
N ALA A 23 14.95 -10.54 10.82
CA ALA A 23 13.77 -9.79 10.44
C ALA A 23 13.12 -10.46 9.23
N GLN A 24 11.97 -11.11 9.43
CA GLN A 24 11.23 -11.75 8.36
C GLN A 24 10.75 -10.68 7.36
N ALA A 25 10.86 -10.99 6.06
CA ALA A 25 10.48 -10.05 4.99
C ALA A 25 8.99 -9.66 5.09
N LYS A 26 8.71 -8.36 4.97
CA LYS A 26 7.34 -7.81 4.91
C LYS A 26 6.98 -7.51 3.47
N SER A 27 5.74 -7.82 3.07
CA SER A 27 5.24 -7.44 1.75
C SER A 27 4.78 -5.97 1.76
N SER A 28 5.10 -5.25 0.69
CA SER A 28 4.65 -3.88 0.40
C SER A 28 4.25 -3.76 -1.06
N VAL A 29 3.27 -2.90 -1.34
CA VAL A 29 2.84 -2.60 -2.70
C VAL A 29 2.45 -1.13 -2.84
N ASP A 30 2.84 -0.54 -3.97
CA ASP A 30 2.48 0.81 -4.37
C ASP A 30 1.54 0.75 -5.58
N VAL A 31 0.48 1.56 -5.57
CA VAL A 31 -0.47 1.64 -6.69
C VAL A 31 -0.83 3.09 -7.00
N ALA A 32 -0.76 3.44 -8.28
CA ALA A 32 -1.21 4.73 -8.80
C ALA A 32 -2.67 4.64 -9.28
N ALA A 33 -3.40 5.75 -9.23
CA ALA A 33 -4.72 5.85 -9.83
C ALA A 33 -4.61 5.78 -11.36
N THR A 34 -5.40 4.92 -12.00
CA THR A 34 -5.49 4.89 -13.47
C THR A 34 -6.31 6.09 -13.95
N GLN A 35 -5.68 7.01 -14.68
CA GLN A 35 -6.39 8.07 -15.40
C GLN A 35 -7.01 7.46 -16.66
N GLY A 36 -8.31 7.13 -16.60
CA GLY A 36 -9.08 6.93 -17.82
C GLY A 36 -9.54 8.29 -18.32
N SER A 37 -9.07 8.73 -19.50
CA SER A 37 -9.70 9.85 -20.22
C SER A 37 -10.79 9.29 -21.13
N PRO A 38 -12.07 9.39 -20.76
CA PRO A 38 -13.14 9.15 -21.71
C PRO A 38 -13.18 10.33 -22.70
N GLU A 39 -12.76 10.07 -23.94
CA GLU A 39 -13.07 10.97 -25.05
C GLU A 39 -14.59 10.92 -25.31
N PHE A 40 -15.27 12.08 -25.29
CA PHE A 40 -16.69 12.16 -25.59
C PHE A 40 -16.89 12.64 -27.02
N ARG A 41 -17.39 11.76 -27.89
CA ARG A 41 -17.74 12.12 -29.27
C ARG A 41 -19.21 12.52 -29.34
N ASP A 42 -19.48 13.76 -29.73
CA ASP A 42 -20.85 14.21 -30.00
C ASP A 42 -21.40 13.48 -31.25
N PRO A 43 -22.48 12.69 -31.11
CA PRO A 43 -23.07 11.95 -32.23
C PRO A 43 -23.70 12.85 -33.31
N LYS A 44 -24.00 14.13 -33.01
CA LYS A 44 -24.64 15.05 -33.97
C LYS A 44 -23.63 15.85 -34.78
N THR A 45 -22.57 16.34 -34.15
CA THR A 45 -21.56 17.18 -34.80
C THR A 45 -20.29 16.42 -35.19
N GLY A 46 -20.09 15.21 -34.64
CA GLY A 46 -18.86 14.44 -34.82
C GLY A 46 -17.66 15.00 -34.06
N GLN A 47 -17.86 16.07 -33.28
CA GLN A 47 -16.83 16.71 -32.49
C GLN A 47 -16.38 15.78 -31.36
N VAL A 48 -15.08 15.57 -31.25
CA VAL A 48 -14.48 14.83 -30.13
C VAL A 48 -14.09 15.84 -29.08
N TRP A 49 -14.72 15.75 -27.90
CA TRP A 49 -14.34 16.50 -26.72
C TRP A 49 -13.34 15.69 -25.93
N THR A 50 -12.17 16.27 -25.75
CA THR A 50 -11.12 15.79 -24.86
C THR A 50 -11.14 16.62 -23.58
N PRO A 51 -10.53 16.15 -22.48
CA PRO A 51 -10.39 16.96 -21.27
C PRO A 51 -9.80 18.35 -21.51
N GLU A 52 -8.99 18.52 -22.56
CA GLU A 52 -8.30 19.76 -22.93
C GLU A 52 -9.16 20.73 -23.77
N THR A 53 -10.35 20.31 -24.20
CA THR A 53 -11.20 21.08 -25.16
C THR A 53 -12.67 21.18 -24.75
N VAL A 54 -13.10 20.43 -23.73
CA VAL A 54 -14.48 20.42 -23.24
C VAL A 54 -14.86 21.78 -22.63
N GLY A 55 -16.02 22.33 -23.01
CA GLY A 55 -16.56 23.58 -22.47
C GLY A 55 -16.00 24.89 -23.05
N GLN A 56 -15.13 24.81 -24.06
CA GLN A 56 -14.46 25.98 -24.68
C GLN A 56 -14.69 26.08 -26.21
N ASP A 57 -15.78 25.51 -26.74
CA ASP A 57 -16.12 25.54 -28.18
C ASP A 57 -14.97 25.09 -29.11
N GLY A 58 -14.14 24.13 -28.65
CA GLY A 58 -12.99 23.61 -29.40
C GLY A 58 -11.73 24.49 -29.34
N ARG A 59 -11.69 25.52 -28.49
CA ARG A 59 -10.47 26.29 -28.19
C ARG A 59 -9.67 25.58 -27.09
N PRO A 60 -8.32 25.64 -27.12
CA PRO A 60 -7.50 25.15 -26.01
C PRO A 60 -7.85 25.89 -24.72
N ILE A 61 -8.02 25.14 -23.63
CA ILE A 61 -8.20 25.73 -22.30
C ILE A 61 -6.93 26.50 -21.91
N GLY A 62 -7.07 27.75 -21.43
CA GLY A 62 -5.94 28.54 -20.92
C GLY A 62 -5.28 27.87 -19.72
N PRO A 63 -3.95 28.00 -19.49
CA PRO A 63 -3.24 27.29 -18.43
C PRO A 63 -3.80 27.51 -17.01
N GLU A 64 -4.48 28.64 -16.78
CA GLU A 64 -5.22 28.97 -15.55
C GLU A 64 -6.51 28.16 -15.36
N ASP A 65 -7.14 27.75 -16.45
CA ASP A 65 -8.38 26.97 -16.49
C ASP A 65 -8.13 25.48 -16.78
N ALA A 66 -6.89 25.12 -17.17
CA ALA A 66 -6.57 23.84 -17.82
C ALA A 66 -6.25 22.68 -16.89
N ALA A 67 -6.14 22.88 -15.58
CA ALA A 67 -5.71 21.76 -14.72
C ALA A 67 -6.29 21.84 -13.32
N PHE A 68 -6.90 20.73 -12.90
CA PHE A 68 -7.00 20.40 -11.49
C PHE A 68 -5.60 20.44 -10.87
N ASP A 69 -5.33 21.40 -9.97
CA ASP A 69 -4.09 21.42 -9.18
C ASP A 69 -4.25 20.51 -7.95
N PRO A 70 -3.62 19.32 -7.93
CA PRO A 70 -3.69 18.43 -6.78
C PRO A 70 -3.08 19.05 -5.50
N ARG A 71 -2.17 20.02 -5.63
CA ARG A 71 -1.47 20.64 -4.49
C ARG A 71 -2.31 21.68 -3.78
N ALA A 72 -3.32 22.25 -4.46
CA ALA A 72 -4.26 23.21 -3.92
C ALA A 72 -5.25 22.58 -2.93
N GLN A 73 -5.37 21.24 -2.90
CA GLN A 73 -6.18 20.56 -1.90
C GLN A 73 -5.53 20.58 -0.52
N ALA A 74 -6.19 21.22 0.44
CA ALA A 74 -5.85 21.15 1.85
C ALA A 74 -6.57 19.95 2.50
N ALA A 75 -5.90 18.79 2.53
CA ALA A 75 -6.36 17.64 3.30
C ALA A 75 -5.63 17.59 4.65
N THR A 76 -6.38 17.52 5.75
CA THR A 76 -5.81 17.13 7.04
C THR A 76 -5.60 15.62 7.02
N MET A 77 -4.39 15.17 7.36
CA MET A 77 -4.10 13.74 7.44
C MET A 77 -5.03 13.08 8.47
N GLN A 78 -5.84 12.13 8.02
CA GLN A 78 -6.69 11.33 8.89
C GLN A 78 -6.06 9.96 9.17
N GLN A 79 -6.16 9.47 10.40
CA GLN A 79 -5.90 8.06 10.73
C GLN A 79 -7.22 7.29 10.87
N VAL A 80 -7.32 6.14 10.23
CA VAL A 80 -8.53 5.30 10.23
C VAL A 80 -8.18 3.88 10.61
N LEU A 81 -8.91 3.32 11.58
CA LEU A 81 -8.92 1.89 11.85
C LEU A 81 -10.16 1.28 11.20
N GLN A 82 -9.99 0.22 10.41
CA GLN A 82 -11.09 -0.49 9.78
C GLN A 82 -10.96 -1.99 9.92
N LYS A 83 -12.09 -2.70 9.88
CA LYS A 83 -12.13 -4.15 9.68
C LYS A 83 -12.28 -4.43 8.19
N ALA A 84 -11.38 -5.24 7.64
CA ALA A 84 -11.45 -5.71 6.27
C ALA A 84 -11.86 -7.18 6.25
N THR A 85 -12.82 -7.54 5.41
CA THR A 85 -13.24 -8.93 5.27
C THR A 85 -12.41 -9.60 4.17
N ALA A 86 -11.70 -10.67 4.54
CA ALA A 86 -11.07 -11.57 3.58
C ALA A 86 -12.14 -12.42 2.88
N ARG A 87 -12.17 -12.34 1.56
CA ARG A 87 -13.02 -13.20 0.72
C ARG A 87 -12.12 -14.23 0.05
N PRO A 88 -12.15 -15.51 0.46
CA PRO A 88 -11.38 -16.56 -0.20
C PRO A 88 -11.71 -16.63 -1.69
N VAL A 89 -10.67 -16.64 -2.53
CA VAL A 89 -10.79 -16.72 -4.00
C VAL A 89 -9.93 -17.85 -4.59
N GLY A 90 -9.13 -18.52 -3.75
CA GLY A 90 -8.30 -19.64 -4.17
C GLY A 90 -7.31 -20.05 -3.10
N SER A 91 -6.28 -20.79 -3.52
CA SER A 91 -5.20 -21.26 -2.67
C SER A 91 -3.83 -20.97 -3.28
N VAL A 92 -2.81 -20.88 -2.43
CA VAL A 92 -1.40 -20.74 -2.76
C VAL A 92 -0.57 -21.84 -2.09
N PRO A 93 0.57 -22.25 -2.67
CA PRO A 93 1.48 -23.17 -2.00
C PRO A 93 2.04 -22.60 -0.70
N ILE A 94 2.16 -23.45 0.33
CA ILE A 94 2.80 -23.09 1.59
C ILE A 94 4.31 -23.02 1.37
N THR A 95 4.84 -21.80 1.38
CA THR A 95 6.23 -21.47 1.01
C THR A 95 6.90 -20.52 2.00
N ALA A 96 6.20 -20.09 3.05
CA ALA A 96 6.73 -19.19 4.05
C ALA A 96 8.02 -19.76 4.68
N GLY A 97 9.02 -18.90 4.79
CA GLY A 97 10.35 -19.24 5.29
C GLY A 97 11.17 -17.98 5.58
N PRO A 98 12.47 -18.09 5.86
CA PRO A 98 13.30 -16.94 6.22
C PRO A 98 13.30 -15.80 5.17
N THR A 99 13.16 -16.14 3.88
CA THR A 99 13.17 -15.20 2.76
C THR A 99 11.79 -14.98 2.12
N VAL A 100 10.79 -15.80 2.46
CA VAL A 100 9.45 -15.74 1.88
C VAL A 100 8.45 -15.29 2.96
N PRO A 101 7.79 -14.12 2.79
CA PRO A 101 6.83 -13.62 3.77
C PRO A 101 5.68 -14.59 4.03
N ILE A 102 5.21 -14.62 5.28
CA ILE A 102 3.97 -15.32 5.67
C ILE A 102 2.76 -14.77 4.89
N VAL A 103 2.70 -13.45 4.70
CA VAL A 103 1.65 -12.79 3.92
C VAL A 103 2.26 -12.03 2.77
N VAL A 104 1.78 -12.33 1.56
CA VAL A 104 2.14 -11.59 0.35
C VAL A 104 0.92 -10.86 -0.20
N MET A 105 1.10 -9.59 -0.54
CA MET A 105 0.12 -8.78 -1.25
C MET A 105 0.36 -8.85 -2.75
N GLU A 106 -0.72 -8.93 -3.53
CA GLU A 106 -0.64 -8.96 -4.99
C GLU A 106 -1.74 -8.13 -5.65
N ASN A 107 -1.43 -7.65 -6.86
CA ASN A 107 -2.34 -6.95 -7.76
C ASN A 107 -3.19 -5.86 -7.08
N PRO A 108 -2.57 -4.92 -6.35
CA PRO A 108 -3.32 -3.80 -5.81
C PRO A 108 -3.90 -2.95 -6.95
N THR A 109 -5.12 -2.50 -6.77
CA THR A 109 -5.81 -1.59 -7.69
C THR A 109 -6.42 -0.46 -6.86
N LEU A 110 -6.05 0.78 -7.19
CA LEU A 110 -6.63 1.97 -6.58
C LEU A 110 -7.77 2.46 -7.46
N ARG A 111 -8.95 2.63 -6.88
CA ARG A 111 -10.12 3.18 -7.59
C ARG A 111 -10.90 4.14 -6.72
N ALA A 112 -11.52 5.12 -7.35
CA ALA A 112 -12.54 5.96 -6.73
C ALA A 112 -13.91 5.28 -6.91
N ILE A 113 -14.67 5.12 -5.82
CA ILE A 113 -16.09 4.77 -5.91
C ILE A 113 -16.88 6.08 -5.93
N PRO A 114 -17.60 6.40 -7.03
CA PRO A 114 -18.32 7.67 -7.16
C PRO A 114 -19.26 7.93 -5.98
N GLY A 115 -19.20 9.14 -5.41
CA GLY A 115 -20.01 9.56 -4.27
C GLY A 115 -19.67 8.87 -2.94
N GLN A 116 -18.64 8.02 -2.89
CA GLN A 116 -18.25 7.29 -1.69
C GLN A 116 -16.79 7.59 -1.31
N ARG A 117 -15.91 6.60 -1.45
CA ARG A 117 -14.52 6.65 -0.98
C ARG A 117 -13.59 6.06 -2.03
N TRP A 118 -12.34 6.49 -1.97
CA TRP A 118 -11.25 5.76 -2.59
C TRP A 118 -11.14 4.38 -1.96
N GLN A 119 -10.72 3.40 -2.74
CA GLN A 119 -10.59 2.03 -2.30
C GLN A 119 -9.38 1.39 -2.99
N VAL A 120 -8.55 0.71 -2.19
CA VAL A 120 -7.55 -0.22 -2.71
C VAL A 120 -8.13 -1.62 -2.62
N VAL A 121 -8.13 -2.35 -3.73
CA VAL A 121 -8.46 -3.79 -3.75
C VAL A 121 -7.23 -4.56 -4.15
N MET A 122 -6.93 -5.61 -3.41
CA MET A 122 -5.74 -6.43 -3.60
C MET A 122 -6.02 -7.88 -3.16
N TYR A 123 -5.12 -8.78 -3.54
CA TYR A 123 -5.09 -10.13 -2.98
C TYR A 123 -4.10 -10.22 -1.82
N LEU A 124 -4.49 -10.93 -0.77
CA LEU A 124 -3.60 -11.43 0.28
C LEU A 124 -3.42 -12.93 0.11
N ASN A 125 -2.18 -13.38 0.20
CA ASN A 125 -1.80 -14.78 0.17
C ASN A 125 -1.25 -15.18 1.54
N ASN A 126 -1.88 -16.16 2.19
CA ASN A 126 -1.27 -16.81 3.35
C ASN A 126 -0.35 -17.92 2.87
N ASN A 127 0.95 -17.67 2.84
CA ASN A 127 1.96 -18.64 2.42
C ASN A 127 2.38 -19.59 3.56
N SER A 128 1.76 -19.53 4.74
CA SER A 128 2.11 -20.35 5.89
C SER A 128 1.16 -21.54 6.11
N GLY A 129 1.61 -22.49 6.94
CA GLY A 129 0.81 -23.61 7.41
C GLY A 129 -0.17 -23.29 8.54
N ASN A 130 -0.26 -22.01 8.96
CA ASN A 130 -1.07 -21.59 10.11
C ASN A 130 -2.23 -20.69 9.67
N THR A 131 -3.28 -20.61 10.50
CA THR A 131 -4.28 -19.54 10.35
C THR A 131 -3.69 -18.22 10.84
N ILE A 132 -3.92 -17.15 10.10
CA ILE A 132 -3.34 -15.83 10.34
C ILE A 132 -4.42 -14.74 10.46
N ASN A 133 -4.08 -13.61 11.06
CA ASN A 133 -4.98 -12.45 11.22
C ASN A 133 -4.26 -11.17 10.75
N PRO A 134 -4.14 -10.96 9.43
CA PRO A 134 -3.24 -9.95 8.92
C PRO A 134 -3.73 -8.53 9.23
N VAL A 135 -2.77 -7.65 9.44
CA VAL A 135 -2.99 -6.20 9.54
C VAL A 135 -2.28 -5.52 8.39
N VAL A 136 -3.02 -4.76 7.59
CA VAL A 136 -2.51 -4.03 6.43
C VAL A 136 -2.61 -2.53 6.69
N ASP A 137 -1.50 -1.82 6.57
CA ASP A 137 -1.46 -0.35 6.65
C ASP A 137 -1.38 0.22 5.23
N CYS A 138 -2.33 1.09 4.87
CA CYS A 138 -2.38 1.77 3.57
C CYS A 138 -2.36 3.29 3.74
N ASN A 139 -1.35 3.93 3.16
CA ASN A 139 -1.19 5.39 3.12
C ASN A 139 -1.68 5.93 1.77
N PHE A 140 -2.73 6.72 1.79
CA PHE A 140 -3.32 7.40 0.64
C PHE A 140 -2.72 8.79 0.54
N THR A 141 -2.13 9.12 -0.61
CA THR A 141 -1.47 10.41 -0.85
C THR A 141 -2.10 11.15 -2.02
N ASN A 142 -1.80 12.45 -2.07
CA ASN A 142 -2.02 13.29 -3.24
C ASN A 142 -0.80 14.20 -3.43
N ALA A 143 -0.11 14.10 -4.57
CA ALA A 143 1.11 14.85 -4.88
C ALA A 143 2.16 14.73 -3.75
N GLY A 144 2.29 13.53 -3.18
CA GLY A 144 3.20 13.23 -2.07
C GLY A 144 2.74 13.69 -0.68
N LYS A 145 1.63 14.43 -0.58
CA LYS A 145 1.04 14.81 0.72
C LYS A 145 0.13 13.70 1.23
N PRO A 146 0.24 13.29 2.51
CA PRO A 146 -0.66 12.28 3.08
C PRO A 146 -2.08 12.84 3.25
N VAL A 147 -3.06 12.11 2.72
CA VAL A 147 -4.49 12.43 2.84
C VAL A 147 -5.12 11.58 3.94
N THR A 148 -4.86 10.27 3.94
CA THR A 148 -5.39 9.34 4.95
C THR A 148 -4.45 8.16 5.12
N ASN A 149 -4.19 7.76 6.36
CA ASN A 149 -3.55 6.49 6.68
C ASN A 149 -4.60 5.54 7.28
N THR A 150 -4.77 4.37 6.66
CA THR A 150 -5.77 3.39 7.07
C THR A 150 -5.10 2.11 7.51
N ARG A 151 -5.33 1.71 8.75
CA ARG A 151 -4.99 0.40 9.31
C ARG A 151 -6.17 -0.54 9.18
N ALA A 152 -6.02 -1.58 8.38
CA ALA A 152 -7.03 -2.60 8.14
C ALA A 152 -6.72 -3.87 8.93
N GLN A 153 -7.58 -4.24 9.87
CA GLN A 153 -7.57 -5.53 10.53
C GLN A 153 -8.36 -6.52 9.68
N VAL A 154 -7.67 -7.50 9.10
CA VAL A 154 -8.28 -8.48 8.19
C VAL A 154 -8.84 -9.64 8.99
N THR A 155 -10.00 -10.16 8.58
CA THR A 155 -10.56 -11.39 9.18
C THR A 155 -9.62 -12.59 9.01
N PRO A 156 -9.72 -13.62 9.88
CA PRO A 156 -8.83 -14.78 9.84
C PRO A 156 -8.72 -15.44 8.45
N MET A 157 -7.51 -15.80 8.05
CA MET A 157 -7.22 -16.53 6.82
C MET A 157 -6.57 -17.88 7.15
N GLY A 158 -7.17 -18.96 6.67
CA GLY A 158 -6.62 -20.31 6.87
C GLY A 158 -5.29 -20.54 6.12
N PRO A 159 -4.60 -21.67 6.39
CA PRO A 159 -3.35 -22.04 5.73
C PRO A 159 -3.48 -22.07 4.22
N GLY A 160 -2.51 -21.52 3.48
CA GLY A 160 -2.50 -21.56 2.02
C GLY A 160 -3.64 -20.79 1.34
N VAL A 161 -4.44 -19.98 2.05
CA VAL A 161 -5.59 -19.28 1.46
C VAL A 161 -5.12 -18.04 0.67
N ARG A 162 -5.65 -17.89 -0.55
CA ARG A 162 -5.67 -16.63 -1.29
C ARG A 162 -7.01 -15.94 -1.09
N ALA A 163 -7.00 -14.70 -0.61
CA ALA A 163 -8.21 -13.93 -0.39
C ALA A 163 -8.14 -12.56 -1.08
N GLY A 164 -9.26 -12.12 -1.66
CA GLY A 164 -9.45 -10.72 -2.03
C GLY A 164 -9.84 -9.91 -0.80
N ILE A 165 -9.25 -8.71 -0.66
CA ILE A 165 -9.63 -7.73 0.36
C ILE A 165 -9.83 -6.35 -0.27
N ALA A 166 -10.54 -5.50 0.45
CA ALA A 166 -10.69 -4.10 0.10
C ALA A 166 -10.41 -3.20 1.30
N VAL A 167 -9.56 -2.20 1.08
CA VAL A 167 -9.16 -1.19 2.07
C VAL A 167 -9.73 0.15 1.62
N MET A 168 -10.61 0.75 2.44
CA MET A 168 -11.19 2.05 2.14
C MET A 168 -10.23 3.18 2.51
N GLY A 169 -10.06 4.16 1.61
CA GLY A 169 -9.29 5.38 1.79
C GLY A 169 -10.18 6.58 2.15
N PRO A 170 -9.79 7.83 1.81
CA PRO A 170 -10.61 9.01 2.06
C PRO A 170 -11.90 9.03 1.23
N ARG A 171 -12.82 9.94 1.56
CA ARG A 171 -13.96 10.27 0.68
C ARG A 171 -13.45 10.83 -0.64
N THR A 172 -14.21 10.64 -1.73
CA THR A 172 -13.81 11.07 -3.08
C THR A 172 -13.83 12.58 -3.31
N ASN A 173 -14.21 13.38 -2.31
CA ASN A 173 -14.03 14.83 -2.33
C ASN A 173 -12.56 15.25 -2.13
N PHE A 174 -11.72 14.34 -1.62
CA PHE A 174 -10.26 14.45 -1.70
C PHE A 174 -9.77 13.63 -2.87
N PHE A 175 -8.88 14.19 -3.68
CA PHE A 175 -8.22 13.43 -4.73
C PHE A 175 -7.10 12.60 -4.11
N VAL A 176 -6.88 11.42 -4.67
CA VAL A 176 -5.78 10.52 -4.29
C VAL A 176 -5.10 10.11 -5.59
N ASP A 177 -3.79 10.32 -5.67
CA ASP A 177 -2.98 9.92 -6.81
C ASP A 177 -2.34 8.55 -6.62
N LYS A 178 -1.99 8.22 -5.37
CA LYS A 178 -1.27 7.01 -5.01
C LYS A 178 -1.77 6.45 -3.67
N ALA A 179 -1.73 5.13 -3.55
CA ALA A 179 -1.81 4.44 -2.27
C ALA A 179 -0.63 3.49 -2.10
N ALA A 180 0.01 3.55 -0.94
CA ALA A 180 1.11 2.68 -0.54
C ALA A 180 0.64 1.76 0.60
N CYS A 181 0.59 0.45 0.36
CA CYS A 181 0.12 -0.53 1.32
C CYS A 181 1.27 -1.43 1.79
N THR A 182 1.26 -1.81 3.07
CA THR A 182 2.27 -2.68 3.68
C THR A 182 1.62 -3.64 4.67
N VAL A 183 2.16 -4.86 4.78
CA VAL A 183 1.76 -5.80 5.83
C VAL A 183 2.42 -5.35 7.14
N ALA A 184 1.60 -4.82 8.06
CA ALA A 184 2.06 -4.39 9.37
C ALA A 184 2.30 -5.58 10.31
N SER A 185 1.36 -6.54 10.28
CA SER A 185 1.45 -7.84 10.97
C SER A 185 0.89 -8.93 10.04
N PRO A 186 1.55 -10.09 9.93
CA PRO A 186 0.93 -11.28 9.35
C PRO A 186 -0.21 -11.79 10.23
#